data_AF-A0A3Q9IC08-F1
#
_entry.id   AF-A0A3Q9IC08-F1
#
_cell.length_a   1.000
_cell.length_b   1.000
_cell.length_c   1.000
_cell.angle_alpha   90.00
_cell.angle_beta   90.00
_cell.angle_gamma   90.00
#
_symmetry.space_group_name_H-M   'P 1'
#
loop_
_entity.id
_entity.type
_entity.pdbx_description
1 polymer ?
#
loop_
_entity_poly.entity_id
_entity_poly.type
_entity_poly.pdbx_seq_one_letter_code
_entity_poly.pdbx_strand_id
1 'polypeptide(L)' 'MARMSTQEEVKQSILDLRKIYSELSDERFAARYSKKYRVPVSAVMGVLEQSGGVSHGADRTV' A
#
# COMPACT_ATOMS: atom_id res chain seq x y z
N MET A 1 22.64 8.88 11.38
CA MET A 1 22.11 8.54 10.04
C MET A 1 20.61 8.70 10.07
N ALA A 2 20.06 9.65 9.31
CA ALA A 2 18.63 9.69 9.04
C ALA A 2 18.29 8.38 8.32
N ARG A 3 17.52 7.48 8.96
CA ARG A 3 16.97 6.31 8.27
C ARG A 3 15.97 6.87 7.27
N MET A 4 16.43 7.14 6.04
CA MET A 4 15.54 7.38 4.92
C MET A 4 14.69 6.12 4.80
N SER A 5 13.42 6.19 5.20
CA SER A 5 12.49 5.08 5.05
C SER A 5 12.51 4.68 3.59
N THR A 6 13.02 3.49 3.32
CA THR A 6 13.17 3.00 1.95
C THR A 6 11.78 2.83 1.32
N GLN A 7 11.72 2.82 -0.01
CA GLN A 7 10.46 2.66 -0.73
C GLN A 7 9.71 1.38 -0.30
N GLU A 8 10.45 0.34 0.11
CA GLU A 8 9.92 -0.89 0.71
C GLU A 8 9.27 -0.68 2.09
N GLU A 9 9.87 0.12 2.97
CA GLU A 9 9.27 0.41 4.29
C GLU A 9 7.95 1.18 4.16
N VAL A 10 7.86 2.09 3.18
CA VAL A 10 6.61 2.80 2.87
C VAL A 10 5.55 1.81 2.38
N LYS A 11 5.91 0.88 1.48
CA LYS A 11 5.00 -0.18 1.00
C LYS A 11 4.50 -1.05 2.16
N GLN A 12 5.40 -1.55 3.01
CA GLN A 12 5.00 -2.34 4.18
C GLN A 12 4.10 -1.56 5.13
N SER A 13 4.41 -0.30 5.42
CA SER A 13 3.57 0.55 6.27
C SER A 13 2.17 0.76 5.69
N ILE A 14 2.05 0.93 4.37
CA ILE A 14 0.76 1.04 3.69
C ILE A 14 -0.08 -0.23 3.90
N LEU A 15 0.51 -1.40 3.69
CA LEU A 15 -0.18 -2.69 3.83
C LEU A 15 -0.54 -3.02 5.29
N ASP A 16 0.35 -2.70 6.23
CA ASP A 16 0.10 -2.93 7.66
C ASP A 16 -1.05 -2.05 8.16
N LEU A 17 -1.01 -0.75 7.83
CA LEU A 17 -2.08 0.18 8.17
C LEU A 17 -3.38 -0.17 7.44
N ARG A 18 -3.32 -0.71 6.22
CA ARG A 18 -4.52 -1.13 5.48
C ARG A 18 -5.29 -2.22 6.23
N LYS A 19 -4.60 -3.16 6.91
CA LYS A 19 -5.23 -4.20 7.72
C LYS A 19 -6.01 -3.62 8.90
N ILE A 20 -5.44 -2.62 9.57
CA ILE A 20 -6.09 -1.93 10.71
C ILE A 20 -7.29 -1.13 10.23
N TYR A 21 -7.18 -0.52 9.05
CA TYR A 21 -8.22 0.30 8.43
C TYR A 21 -8.97 -0.46 7.33
N SER A 22 -9.16 -1.78 7.49
CA SER A 22 -9.78 -2.63 6.46
C SER A 22 -11.22 -2.22 6.13
N GLU A 23 -11.91 -1.56 7.07
CA GLU A 23 -13.28 -1.08 6.91
C GLU A 23 -13.38 0.23 6.11
N LEU A 24 -12.26 0.95 5.91
CA LEU A 24 -12.25 2.13 5.04
C LEU A 24 -12.12 1.72 3.57
N SER A 25 -12.68 2.53 2.66
CA SER A 25 -12.40 2.41 1.23
C SER A 25 -10.95 2.80 0.91
N ASP A 26 -10.35 2.19 -0.11
CA ASP A 26 -8.97 2.45 -0.52
C ASP A 26 -8.69 3.92 -0.81
N GLU A 27 -9.63 4.64 -1.46
CA GLU A 27 -9.51 6.08 -1.69
C GLU A 27 -9.43 6.90 -0.39
N ARG A 28 -10.28 6.58 0.59
CA ARG A 28 -10.32 7.28 1.89
C ARG A 28 -9.04 7.01 2.68
N PHE A 29 -8.58 5.76 2.66
CA PHE A 29 -7.32 5.38 3.26
C PHE A 29 -6.13 6.09 2.58
N ALA A 30 -6.07 6.09 1.25
CA ALA A 30 -4.99 6.69 0.49
C ALA A 30 -4.91 8.21 0.69
N ALA A 31 -6.05 8.91 0.70
CA ALA A 31 -6.11 10.34 1.01
C ALA A 31 -5.61 10.64 2.44
N ARG A 32 -5.99 9.82 3.42
CA ARG A 32 -5.57 9.99 4.82
C ARG A 32 -4.08 9.70 5.00
N TYR A 33 -3.60 8.62 4.42
CA TYR A 33 -2.19 8.22 4.47
C TYR A 33 -1.32 9.27 3.78
N SER A 34 -1.74 9.73 2.59
CA SER A 34 -1.06 10.78 1.85
C SER A 34 -0.90 12.06 2.67
N LYS A 35 -1.97 12.52 3.32
CA LYS A 35 -1.93 13.73 4.17
C LYS A 35 -0.99 13.58 5.37
N LYS A 36 -0.94 12.39 5.98
CA LYS A 36 -0.16 12.13 7.19
C LYS A 36 1.33 11.94 6.90
N TYR A 37 1.66 11.19 5.86
CA TYR A 37 3.03 10.77 5.54
C TYR A 37 3.65 11.51 4.35
N ARG A 38 2.92 12.48 3.76
CA ARG A 38 3.32 13.25 2.56
C ARG A 38 3.70 12.34 1.38
N VAL A 39 3.02 11.21 1.24
CA VAL A 39 3.18 10.28 0.11
C VAL A 39 2.12 10.59 -0.93
N PRO A 40 2.42 10.62 -2.24
CA PRO A 40 1.41 10.86 -3.26
C PRO A 40 0.33 9.77 -3.26
N VAL A 41 -0.93 10.17 -3.41
CA VAL A 41 -2.09 9.26 -3.40
C VAL A 41 -1.94 8.15 -4.44
N SER A 42 -1.46 8.46 -5.67
CA SER A 42 -1.18 7.45 -6.70
C SER A 42 -0.19 6.38 -6.27
N ALA A 43 0.83 6.72 -5.46
CA ALA A 43 1.77 5.71 -4.98
C ALA A 43 1.12 4.80 -3.95
N VAL A 44 0.25 5.33 -3.08
CA VAL A 44 -0.49 4.52 -2.11
C VAL A 44 -1.49 3.61 -2.81
N MET A 45 -2.28 4.14 -3.75
CA MET A 45 -3.23 3.34 -4.53
C MET A 45 -2.52 2.26 -5.35
N GLY A 46 -1.41 2.57 -6.01
CA GLY A 46 -0.66 1.57 -6.77
C GLY A 46 -0.12 0.42 -5.92
N VAL A 47 0.15 0.65 -4.63
CA VAL A 47 0.52 -0.42 -3.68
C VAL A 47 -0.70 -1.24 -3.26
N LEU A 48 -1.84 -0.58 -3.01
CA LEU A 48 -3.09 -1.25 -2.67
C LEU A 48 -3.62 -2.10 -3.83
N GLU A 49 -3.53 -1.60 -5.07
CA GLU A 49 -3.91 -2.33 -6.28
C GLU A 49 -3.01 -3.54 -6.52
N GLN A 50 -1.69 -3.40 -6.33
CA GLN A 50 -0.76 -4.54 -6.43
C GLN A 50 -0.98 -5.59 -5.33
N SER A 51 -1.42 -5.18 -4.13
CA SER A 51 -1.62 -6.10 -3.01
C SER A 51 -3.02 -6.70 -2.97
N GLY A 52 -4.05 -6.00 -3.45
CA GLY A 52 -5.41 -6.50 -3.60
C GLY A 52 -5.61 -7.26 -4.91
N GLY A 53 -4.83 -6.92 -5.94
CA GLY A 53 -4.68 -7.64 -7.19
C GLY A 53 -3.71 -8.80 -7.04
N VAL A 54 -3.99 -9.71 -6.11
CA VAL A 54 -3.45 -11.07 -6.22
C VAL A 54 -3.98 -11.61 -7.53
N SER A 55 -3.18 -11.48 -8.58
CA SER A 55 -3.19 -12.38 -9.72
C SER A 55 -3.02 -13.79 -9.16
N HIS A 56 -4.15 -14.41 -8.82
CA HIS A 56 -4.31 -15.84 -8.68
C HIS A 56 -4.18 -16.47 -10.07
N GLY A 57 -2.97 -16.45 -10.63
CA GLY A 57 -2.78 -16.80 -12.04
C GLY A 57 -1.32 -16.84 -12.46
N ALA A 58 -0.43 -17.35 -11.62
CA ALA A 58 0.75 -18.05 -12.13
C ALA A 58 0.49 -19.54 -11.90
N ASP A 59 -0.38 -20.10 -12.74
CA ASP A 59 -0.46 -21.53 -13.00
C ASP A 59 0.95 -21.99 -13.37
N ARG A 60 1.62 -22.59 -12.38
CA ARG A 60 2.92 -23.22 -12.53
C ARG A 60 2.68 -24.71 -12.43
N THR A 61 2.14 -25.28 -13.49
CA THR A 61 2.06 -26.73 -13.65
C THR A 61 2.79 -27.08 -14.95
N VAL A 62 4.05 -27.47 -14.77
CA VAL A 62 4.88 -28.16 -15.76
C VAL A 62 4.44 -29.60 -15.93
#